data_AF-A0A060T0Q3-F1
#
_entry.id   AF-A0A060T0Q3-F1
#
_cell.length_a   1.000
_cell.length_b   1.000
_cell.length_c   1.000
_cell.angle_alpha   90.00
_cell.angle_beta   90.00
_cell.angle_gamma   90.00
#
_symmetry.space_group_name_H-M   'P 1'
#
loop_
_entity.id
_entity.type
_entity.pdbx_description
1 polymer ?
#
loop_
_entity_poly.entity_id
_entity_poly.type
_entity_poly.pdbx_seq_one_letter_code
_entity_poly.pdbx_strand_id
1 'polypeptide(L)' 'MANPSDEQLLRMYGKVPTKSDILNRKLQDRKYFDSGDYALSQAGRATAAGVPSVGSKHPNPESIPRGGNSPSNSPVKRA' A
#
# COMPACT_ATOMS: atom_id res chain seq x y z
N MET A 1 12.00 18.09 -44.68
CA MET A 1 10.89 17.31 -45.26
C MET A 1 10.11 16.72 -44.11
N ALA A 2 8.84 17.09 -43.92
CA ALA A 2 7.99 16.45 -42.92
C ALA A 2 7.78 14.98 -43.34
N ASN A 3 7.84 14.04 -42.39
CA ASN A 3 7.59 12.64 -42.66
C ASN A 3 6.08 12.47 -42.96
N PRO A 4 5.66 11.74 -44.01
CA PRO A 4 4.24 11.53 -44.33
C PRO A 4 3.40 10.99 -43.15
N SER A 5 4.02 10.28 -42.21
CA SER A 5 3.36 9.86 -40.96
C SER A 5 2.94 11.05 -40.09
N ASP A 6 3.75 12.10 -40.06
CA ASP A 6 3.56 13.26 -39.18
C ASP A 6 2.43 14.16 -39.72
N GLU A 7 2.28 14.26 -41.04
CA GLU A 7 1.14 14.95 -41.67
C GLU A 7 -0.19 14.25 -41.35
N GLN A 8 -0.22 12.91 -41.38
CA GLN A 8 -1.42 12.16 -40.99
C GLN A 8 -1.75 12.37 -39.51
N LEU A 9 -0.75 12.30 -38.63
CA LEU A 9 -0.93 12.56 -37.20
C LEU A 9 -1.43 13.99 -36.93
N LEU A 10 -0.89 14.99 -37.65
CA LEU A 10 -1.32 16.37 -37.54
C LEU A 10 -2.77 16.56 -38.00
N ARG A 11 -3.18 15.92 -39.11
CA ARG A 11 -4.57 15.94 -39.60
C ARG A 11 -5.55 15.31 -38.61
N MET A 12 -5.17 14.20 -37.99
CA MET A 12 -6.04 13.44 -37.08
C MET A 12 -6.17 14.09 -35.70
N TYR A 13 -5.06 14.59 -35.14
CA TYR A 13 -5.01 15.04 -33.73
C TYR A 13 -4.81 16.55 -33.58
N GLY A 14 -4.62 17.30 -34.66
CA GLY A 14 -4.34 18.74 -34.64
C GLY A 14 -2.94 19.10 -34.12
N LYS A 15 -2.20 18.13 -33.59
CA LYS A 15 -0.80 18.25 -33.16
C LYS A 15 -0.07 16.92 -33.35
N VAL A 16 1.19 16.97 -33.72
CA VAL A 16 2.06 15.78 -33.73
C VAL A 16 2.48 15.50 -32.28
N PRO A 17 2.10 14.37 -31.68
CA PRO A 17 2.50 14.04 -30.31
C PRO A 17 4.03 13.99 -30.22
N THR A 18 4.59 14.67 -29.22
CA THR A 18 6.02 14.61 -28.97
C THR A 18 6.39 13.34 -28.20
N LYS A 19 7.66 12.93 -28.25
CA LYS A 19 8.15 11.80 -27.45
C LYS A 19 7.88 12.00 -25.95
N SER A 20 8.00 13.23 -25.46
CA SER A 20 7.63 13.63 -24.11
C SER A 20 6.15 13.42 -23.79
N ASP A 21 5.23 13.75 -24.71
CA ASP A 21 3.79 13.55 -24.51
C ASP A 21 3.45 12.06 -24.32
N ILE A 22 4.11 11.19 -25.10
CA ILE A 22 3.94 9.74 -25.05
C ILE A 22 4.49 9.19 -23.72
N LEU A 23 5.67 9.63 -23.32
CA LEU A 23 6.30 9.22 -22.05
C LEU A 23 5.49 9.68 -20.85
N ASN A 24 5.05 10.95 -20.83
CA ASN A 24 4.24 11.49 -19.75
C ASN A 24 2.92 10.74 -19.62
N ARG A 25 2.23 10.44 -20.72
CA ARG A 25 1.00 9.64 -20.67
C ARG A 25 1.22 8.26 -20.05
N LYS A 26 2.28 7.55 -20.46
CA LYS A 26 2.63 6.24 -19.88
C LYS A 26 2.99 6.32 -18.39
N LEU A 27 3.64 7.40 -17.94
CA LEU A 27 3.95 7.60 -16.52
C LEU A 27 2.71 7.96 -15.70
N GLN A 28 1.76 8.70 -16.29
CA GLN A 28 0.50 9.10 -15.64
C GLN A 28 -0.55 7.98 -15.62
N ASP A 29 -0.47 6.99 -16.50
CA ASP A 29 -1.33 5.78 -16.47
C ASP A 29 -1.06 4.88 -15.23
N ARG A 30 -0.12 5.26 -14.35
CA ARG A 30 0.07 4.66 -13.00
C ARG A 30 -1.10 5.06 -12.10
N LYS A 31 -2.22 4.39 -12.30
CA LYS A 31 -3.54 4.77 -11.79
C LYS A 31 -3.87 4.31 -10.37
N TYR A 32 -2.90 3.79 -9.60
CA TYR A 32 -3.15 3.34 -8.24
C TYR A 32 -2.00 3.69 -7.32
N PHE A 33 -2.36 4.24 -6.17
CA PHE A 33 -1.50 4.32 -5.00
C PHE A 33 -1.25 2.90 -4.50
N ASP A 34 -0.09 2.35 -4.84
CA ASP A 34 0.32 1.04 -4.35
C ASP A 34 0.86 1.16 -2.92
N SER A 35 1.05 0.03 -2.25
CA SER A 35 1.63 0.02 -0.90
C SER A 35 3.07 0.58 -0.88
N GLY A 36 3.74 0.67 -2.03
CA GLY A 36 5.03 1.32 -2.19
C GLY A 36 4.91 2.85 -2.14
N ASP A 37 3.96 3.42 -2.86
CA ASP A 37 3.61 4.84 -2.78
C ASP A 37 3.16 5.20 -1.36
N TYR A 38 2.40 4.32 -0.68
CA TYR A 38 2.09 4.50 0.74
C TYR A 38 3.34 4.55 1.61
N ALA A 39 4.26 3.60 1.45
CA ALA A 39 5.50 3.56 2.20
C ALA A 39 6.34 4.83 1.98
N LEU A 40 6.43 5.33 0.75
CA LEU A 40 7.14 6.57 0.40
C LEU A 40 6.43 7.82 0.94
N SER A 41 5.10 7.87 0.86
CA SER A 41 4.29 8.96 1.41
C SER A 41 4.42 9.06 2.93
N GLN A 42 4.62 7.92 3.60
CA GLN A 42 4.86 7.86 5.04
C GLN A 42 6.32 8.16 5.41
N ALA A 43 7.28 7.74 4.57
CA ALA A 43 8.70 7.98 4.79
C ALA A 43 9.09 9.48 4.81
N GLY A 44 8.34 10.33 4.09
CA GLY A 44 8.53 11.79 4.08
C GLY A 44 7.64 12.58 5.06
N ARG A 45 6.62 11.95 5.64
CA ARG A 45 5.70 12.56 6.63
C ARG A 45 6.10 12.25 8.08
N ALA A 46 7.36 11.89 8.30
CA ALA A 46 7.93 11.70 9.62
C ALA A 46 8.19 13.04 10.34
N THR A 47 7.14 13.85 10.53
CA THR A 47 7.14 14.88 11.56
C THR A 47 6.84 14.20 12.90
N ALA A 48 7.92 13.85 13.63
CA ALA A 48 8.01 13.61 15.07
C ALA A 48 7.04 12.63 15.80
N ALA A 49 6.00 12.06 15.17
CA ALA A 49 4.90 11.43 15.92
C ALA A 49 4.32 10.14 15.32
N GLY A 50 5.13 9.29 14.68
CA GLY A 50 4.73 7.90 14.47
C GLY A 50 5.05 7.31 13.11
N VAL A 51 6.22 6.69 13.03
CA VAL A 51 6.28 5.37 12.40
C VAL A 51 5.64 4.43 13.40
N PRO A 52 4.47 3.79 13.15
CA PRO A 52 4.03 2.72 14.01
C PRO A 52 5.13 1.66 13.91
N SER A 53 5.88 1.47 14.99
CA SER A 53 6.85 0.40 15.14
C SER A 53 6.09 -0.91 14.98
N VAL A 54 6.02 -1.42 13.74
CA VAL A 54 5.46 -2.74 13.47
C VAL A 54 6.36 -3.71 14.23
N GLY A 55 5.84 -4.29 15.32
CA GLY A 55 6.59 -5.16 16.19
C GLY A 55 7.15 -6.33 15.38
N SER A 56 8.46 -6.36 15.19
CA SER A 56 9.16 -7.40 14.41
C SER A 56 9.38 -8.69 15.19
N LYS A 57 8.95 -8.74 16.45
CA LYS A 57 9.21 -9.85 17.37
C LYS A 57 7.90 -10.55 17.74
N HIS A 58 7.78 -11.82 17.36
CA HIS A 58 6.70 -12.67 17.86
C HIS A 58 6.80 -12.76 19.40
N PRO A 59 5.69 -12.60 20.14
CA PRO A 59 5.71 -12.72 21.60
C PRO A 59 6.09 -14.15 21.99
N ASN A 60 6.85 -14.28 23.08
CA ASN A 60 7.26 -15.60 23.58
C ASN A 60 6.02 -16.38 24.04
N PRO A 61 5.86 -17.66 23.65
CA PRO A 61 4.68 -18.47 24.03
C PRO A 61 4.42 -18.52 25.55
N GLU A 62 5.48 -18.44 26.35
CA GLU A 62 5.42 -18.43 27.82
C GLU A 62 4.84 -17.15 28.42
N SER A 63 4.92 -16.01 27.71
CA SER A 63 4.39 -14.72 28.19
C SER A 63 2.91 -14.50 27.87
N ILE A 64 2.27 -15.44 27.16
CA ILE A 64 0.86 -15.34 26.80
C ILE A 64 0.03 -15.74 28.02
N PRO A 65 -0.89 -14.89 28.52
CA PRO A 65 -1.77 -15.24 29.62
C PRO A 65 -2.58 -16.50 29.28
N ARG A 66 -2.24 -17.63 29.88
CA ARG A 66 -3.01 -18.87 29.79
C ARG A 66 -4.09 -18.79 30.85
N GLY A 67 -5.35 -18.62 30.42
CA GLY A 67 -6.49 -18.60 31.32
C GLY A 67 -6.43 -19.81 32.24
N GLY A 68 -6.19 -19.57 33.53
CA GLY A 68 -6.04 -20.62 34.52
C GLY A 68 -7.31 -21.46 34.58
N ASN A 69 -7.16 -22.78 34.58
CA ASN A 69 -8.22 -23.72 34.90
C ASN A 69 -8.98 -23.20 36.12
N SER A 70 -10.25 -22.83 35.95
CA SER A 70 -11.14 -22.60 37.09
C SER A 70 -11.50 -23.97 37.67
N PRO A 71 -11.06 -24.34 38.88
CA PRO A 71 -11.55 -25.54 39.53
C PRO A 71 -12.65 -25.11 40.51
N SER A 72 -13.91 -25.23 40.13
CA SER A 72 -14.98 -25.30 41.14
C SER A 72 -15.94 -26.42 40.80
N ASN A 73 -15.44 -27.65 40.97
CA ASN A 73 -16.27 -28.82 41.07
C ASN A 73 -16.93 -28.83 42.47
N SER A 74 -18.19 -28.40 42.57
CA SER A 74 -19.07 -28.82 43.67
C SER A 74 -20.55 -28.63 43.36
N PRO A 75 -21.31 -29.72 43.23
CA PRO A 75 -22.64 -29.78 43.83
C PRO A 75 -22.70 -30.98 44.79
N VAL A 76 -22.75 -30.69 46.08
CA VAL A 76 -23.15 -31.63 47.14
C VAL A 76 -24.33 -30.91 47.81
N LYS A 77 -25.56 -31.42 47.88
CA LYS A 77 -26.00 -32.75 48.34
C LYS A 77 -27.29 -33.22 47.66
N ARG A 78 -27.38 -34.54 47.50
CA ARG A 78 -28.64 -35.31 47.50
C ARG A 78 -29.13 -35.49 48.94
N ALA A 79 -30.42 -35.33 49.18
CA ALA A 79 -31.33 -36.13 50.03
C ALA A 79 -32.58 -35.29 50.34
#